data_AF-A0A252BP66-F1
#
_entry.id   AF-A0A252BP66-F1
#
_cell.length_a   1.000
_cell.length_b   1.000
_cell.length_c   1.000
_cell.angle_alpha   90.00
_cell.angle_beta   90.00
_cell.angle_gamma   90.00
#
_symmetry.space_group_name_H-M   'P 1'
#
loop_
_entity.id
_entity.type
_entity.pdbx_description
1 polymer ?
#
loop_
_entity_poly.entity_id
_entity_poly.type
_entity_poly.pdbx_seq_one_letter_code
_entity_poly.pdbx_strand_id
1 'polypeptide(L)'
;MIVQDHPYFCNMPEDMQYYRPEVFPAGFIEKSMIFALPDRLKKFRRNLWHVRRNPGEDAVYMPLFRVDCILKSEPRPAGLQGPLDIYPFYTRTTKTRSRELDYYVLFIFREKLSFMRCQELIGKG
;
A
#
# COMPACT_ATOMS: atom_id res chain seq x y z
N MET A 1 4.40 13.61 -5.57
CA MET A 1 3.12 12.87 -5.51
C MET A 1 2.15 13.67 -4.68
N ILE A 2 0.93 13.89 -5.19
CA ILE A 2 -0.18 14.55 -4.48
C ILE A 2 -1.34 13.57 -4.49
N VAL A 3 -2.03 13.39 -3.36
CA VAL A 3 -3.23 12.56 -3.27
C VAL A 3 -4.45 13.47 -3.11
N GLN A 4 -5.46 13.31 -3.95
CA GLN A 4 -6.66 14.12 -3.96
C GLN A 4 -7.34 14.11 -2.57
N ASP A 5 -7.69 15.28 -2.07
CA ASP A 5 -8.36 15.51 -0.76
C ASP A 5 -7.61 14.98 0.47
N HIS A 6 -6.34 14.58 0.31
CA HIS A 6 -5.55 13.92 1.34
C HIS A 6 -4.13 14.49 1.40
N PRO A 7 -3.91 15.56 2.19
CA PRO A 7 -2.59 16.17 2.34
C PRO A 7 -1.62 15.32 3.18
N TYR A 8 -2.11 14.30 3.88
CA TYR A 8 -1.32 13.47 4.80
C TYR A 8 -1.31 12.01 4.35
N PHE A 9 -0.18 11.55 3.82
CA PHE A 9 0.02 10.18 3.38
C PHE A 9 1.48 9.75 3.56
N CYS A 10 1.71 8.43 3.69
CA CYS A 10 3.06 7.86 3.68
C CYS A 10 3.09 6.49 2.98
N ASN A 11 4.28 6.11 2.53
CA ASN A 11 4.53 4.81 1.91
C ASN A 11 4.40 3.67 2.93
N MET A 12 4.24 2.45 2.43
CA MET A 12 4.40 1.23 3.21
C MET A 12 5.84 1.10 3.73
N PRO A 13 6.08 0.51 4.92
CA PRO A 13 7.43 0.22 5.37
C PRO A 13 8.05 -0.92 4.53
N GLU A 14 9.38 -0.98 4.49
CA GLU A 14 10.11 -1.98 3.69
C GLU A 14 9.88 -3.40 4.17
N ASP A 15 9.63 -3.58 5.47
CA ASP A 15 9.37 -4.90 6.07
C ASP A 15 7.92 -5.38 5.87
N MET A 16 7.11 -4.68 5.09
CA MET A 16 5.74 -5.10 4.82
C MET A 16 5.70 -6.21 3.76
N GLN A 17 4.75 -7.12 3.91
CA GLN A 17 4.58 -8.28 3.04
C GLN A 17 3.14 -8.37 2.53
N TYR A 18 2.88 -9.28 1.61
CA TYR A 18 1.53 -9.55 1.11
C TYR A 18 1.34 -11.02 0.75
N TYR A 19 0.08 -11.41 0.65
CA TYR A 19 -0.39 -12.67 0.13
C TYR A 19 -1.18 -12.40 -1.14
N ARG A 20 -1.11 -13.32 -2.11
CA ARG A 20 -1.83 -13.21 -3.38
C ARG A 20 -2.38 -14.56 -3.84
N PRO A 21 -3.38 -14.58 -4.73
CA PRO A 21 -3.76 -15.80 -5.43
C PRO A 21 -2.59 -16.35 -6.26
N GLU A 22 -2.58 -17.66 -6.47
CA GLU A 22 -1.61 -18.32 -7.36
C GLU A 22 -1.79 -17.91 -8.82
N VAL A 23 -3.04 -17.76 -9.25
CA VAL A 23 -3.41 -17.33 -10.61
C VAL A 23 -4.11 -15.98 -10.52
N PHE A 24 -3.62 -15.01 -11.26
CA PHE A 24 -4.29 -13.72 -11.40
C PHE A 24 -5.37 -13.79 -12.48
N PRO A 25 -6.64 -13.47 -12.16
CA PRO A 25 -7.69 -13.41 -13.17
C PRO A 25 -7.45 -12.24 -14.14
N ALA A 26 -8.04 -12.33 -15.35
CA ALA A 26 -8.06 -11.21 -16.28
C ALA A 26 -8.75 -9.99 -15.64
N GLY A 27 -8.17 -8.79 -15.82
CA GLY A 27 -8.65 -7.58 -15.13
C GLY A 27 -8.28 -7.53 -13.64
N PHE A 28 -7.21 -8.22 -13.25
CA PHE A 28 -6.67 -8.20 -11.89
C PHE A 28 -6.55 -6.77 -11.36
N ILE A 29 -7.18 -6.57 -10.19
CA ILE A 29 -6.99 -5.43 -9.32
C ILE A 29 -6.49 -6.01 -8.00
N GLU A 30 -5.57 -5.33 -7.33
CA GLU A 30 -4.95 -5.75 -6.06
C GLU A 30 -5.94 -5.97 -4.90
N LYS A 31 -7.25 -5.87 -5.14
CA LYS A 31 -8.35 -6.27 -4.23
C LYS A 31 -8.28 -7.72 -3.77
N SER A 32 -7.66 -8.61 -4.54
CA SER A 32 -7.50 -10.03 -4.14
C SER A 32 -6.21 -10.29 -3.36
N MET A 33 -5.38 -9.26 -3.15
CA MET A 33 -4.19 -9.36 -2.31
C MET A 33 -4.54 -9.01 -0.86
N ILE A 34 -3.88 -9.70 0.07
CA ILE A 34 -3.98 -9.40 1.50
C ILE A 34 -2.61 -8.94 2.00
N PHE A 35 -2.54 -7.72 2.50
CA PHE A 35 -1.31 -7.14 3.01
C PHE A 35 -1.04 -7.57 4.46
N ALA A 36 0.17 -8.03 4.74
CA ALA A 36 0.63 -8.37 6.08
C ALA A 36 1.36 -7.19 6.71
N LEU A 37 0.65 -6.48 7.59
CA LEU A 37 1.18 -5.33 8.29
C LEU A 37 2.05 -5.77 9.47
N PRO A 38 3.20 -5.12 9.69
CA PRO A 38 3.91 -5.26 10.95
C PRO A 38 3.00 -4.86 12.14
N ASP A 39 3.07 -5.61 13.23
CA ASP A 39 2.21 -5.43 14.41
C ASP A 39 2.25 -4.02 15.01
N ARG A 40 3.39 -3.33 14.88
CA ARG A 40 3.57 -1.94 15.31
C ARG A 40 2.60 -0.97 14.61
N LEU A 41 2.12 -1.32 13.41
CA LEU A 41 1.20 -0.51 12.60
C LEU A 41 -0.26 -0.95 12.73
N LYS A 42 -0.61 -1.88 13.64
CA LYS A 42 -1.97 -2.44 13.76
C LYS A 42 -3.09 -1.39 13.84
N LYS A 43 -2.83 -0.24 14.49
CA LYS A 43 -3.80 0.85 14.65
C LYS A 43 -4.14 1.57 13.34
N PHE A 44 -3.31 1.42 12.31
CA PHE A 44 -3.46 2.09 11.01
C PHE A 44 -3.93 1.16 9.89
N ARG A 45 -4.38 -0.06 10.21
CA ARG A 45 -4.87 -1.03 9.21
C ARG A 45 -5.89 -0.41 8.25
N ARG A 46 -6.81 0.41 8.76
CA ARG A 46 -7.89 1.04 7.97
C ARG A 46 -7.42 2.25 7.15
N ASN A 47 -6.17 2.67 7.31
CA ASN A 47 -5.58 3.77 6.60
C ASN A 47 -4.84 3.32 5.35
N LEU A 48 -4.75 2.03 5.04
CA LEU A 48 -4.06 1.57 3.84
C LEU A 48 -4.99 1.51 2.63
N TRP A 49 -4.61 2.21 1.57
CA TRP A 49 -5.42 2.39 0.37
C TRP A 49 -4.62 2.12 -0.88
N HIS A 50 -5.28 1.50 -1.85
CA HIS A 50 -4.86 1.54 -3.22
C HIS A 50 -5.19 2.90 -3.82
N VAL A 51 -4.23 3.52 -4.49
CA VAL A 51 -4.37 4.80 -5.18
C VAL A 51 -4.00 4.64 -6.65
N ARG A 52 -4.64 5.41 -7.51
CA ARG A 52 -4.36 5.44 -8.94
C ARG A 52 -4.02 6.85 -9.40
N ARG A 53 -3.00 7.01 -10.23
CA ARG A 53 -2.69 8.27 -10.89
C ARG A 53 -3.81 8.63 -11.87
N ASN A 54 -4.32 9.86 -11.78
CA ASN A 54 -5.24 10.39 -12.78
C ASN A 54 -4.49 10.53 -14.13
N PRO A 55 -5.02 10.01 -15.25
CA PRO A 55 -4.39 10.15 -16.56
C PRO A 55 -4.40 11.59 -17.15
N GLY A 56 -5.03 12.56 -16.48
CA GLY A 56 -5.07 13.97 -16.91
C GLY A 56 -3.76 14.75 -16.73
N GLU A 57 -3.79 16.05 -17.03
CA GLU A 57 -2.61 16.95 -16.93
C GLU A 57 -2.12 17.12 -15.47
N ASP A 58 -3.04 17.00 -14.51
CA ASP A 58 -2.72 17.03 -13.09
C ASP A 58 -2.25 15.64 -12.63
N ALA A 59 -0.97 15.52 -12.28
CA ALA A 59 -0.35 14.30 -11.72
C ALA A 59 -0.82 13.99 -10.28
N VAL A 60 -2.13 13.98 -10.06
CA VAL A 60 -2.81 13.74 -8.79
C VAL A 60 -3.24 12.27 -8.71
N TYR A 61 -3.06 11.67 -7.55
CA TYR A 61 -3.47 10.30 -7.25
C TYR A 61 -4.83 10.29 -6.55
N MET A 62 -5.70 9.39 -6.97
CA MET A 62 -7.03 9.21 -6.39
C MET A 62 -7.07 7.90 -5.58
N PRO A 63 -7.53 7.92 -4.32
CA PRO A 63 -7.82 6.70 -3.57
C PRO A 63 -8.95 5.91 -4.25
N LEU A 64 -8.73 4.62 -4.51
CA LEU A 64 -9.71 3.75 -5.13
C LEU A 64 -10.46 2.91 -4.09
N PHE A 65 -9.72 2.15 -3.29
CA PHE A 65 -10.30 1.26 -2.28
C PHE A 65 -9.30 0.97 -1.16
N ARG A 66 -9.81 0.64 0.02
CA ARG A 66 -9.00 0.10 1.13
C ARG A 66 -8.56 -1.31 0.78
N VAL A 67 -7.29 -1.60 1.03
CA VAL A 67 -6.77 -2.95 0.81
C VAL A 67 -7.03 -3.84 2.03
N ASP A 68 -7.21 -5.14 1.79
CA ASP A 68 -7.36 -6.10 2.86
C ASP A 68 -6.03 -6.33 3.56
N CYS A 69 -6.10 -6.48 4.88
CA CYS A 69 -4.93 -6.45 5.74
C CYS A 69 -5.05 -7.42 6.91
N ILE A 70 -3.97 -8.12 7.20
CA ILE A 70 -3.74 -8.88 8.43
C ILE A 70 -2.51 -8.35 9.18
N LEU A 71 -2.31 -8.73 10.43
CA LEU A 71 -1.03 -8.52 11.13
C LEU A 71 -0.08 -9.66 10.81
N LYS A 72 1.23 -9.42 10.90
CA LYS A 72 2.24 -10.48 10.83
C LYS A 72 2.04 -11.56 11.90
N SER A 73 1.53 -11.19 13.08
CA SER A 73 1.20 -12.14 14.15
C SER A 73 -0.10 -12.93 13.94
N GLU A 74 -0.96 -12.51 13.00
CA GLU A 74 -2.22 -13.20 12.72
C GLU A 74 -2.00 -14.44 11.83
N PRO A 75 -2.92 -15.44 11.87
CA PRO A 75 -2.81 -16.63 11.04
C PRO A 75 -2.74 -16.29 9.55
N ARG A 76 -1.95 -17.09 8.81
CA ARG A 76 -1.85 -16.99 7.35
C ARG A 76 -3.23 -17.19 6.70
N PRO A 77 -3.61 -16.37 5.70
CA PRO A 77 -4.85 -16.56 4.96
C PRO A 77 -4.82 -17.88 4.17
N ALA A 78 -5.90 -18.65 4.24
CA ALA A 78 -6.04 -19.89 3.50
C ALA A 78 -6.11 -19.64 1.98
N GLY A 79 -5.53 -20.54 1.19
CA GLY A 79 -5.62 -20.50 -0.27
C GLY A 79 -4.82 -19.39 -0.96
N LEU A 80 -4.02 -18.59 -0.24
CA LEU A 80 -3.14 -17.58 -0.82
C LEU A 80 -1.66 -17.97 -0.72
N GLN A 81 -0.88 -17.57 -1.72
CA GLN A 81 0.57 -17.69 -1.75
C GLN A 81 1.24 -16.53 -1.01
N GLY A 82 2.34 -16.81 -0.31
CA GLY A 82 3.11 -15.83 0.47
C GLY A 82 3.49 -16.32 1.88
N PRO A 83 3.97 -15.42 2.76
CA PRO A 83 4.10 -13.98 2.52
C PRO A 83 5.20 -13.69 1.48
N LEU A 84 4.94 -12.71 0.61
CA LEU A 84 5.89 -12.18 -0.36
C LEU A 84 6.26 -10.77 0.08
N ASP A 85 7.52 -10.41 -0.06
CA ASP A 85 7.98 -9.06 0.25
C ASP A 85 7.35 -8.06 -0.74
N ILE A 86 6.84 -6.94 -0.21
CA ILE A 86 6.33 -5.83 -1.03
C ILE A 86 7.40 -5.32 -1.99
N TYR A 87 8.66 -5.45 -1.60
CA TYR A 87 9.84 -5.17 -2.40
C TYR A 87 10.29 -6.46 -3.10
N PRO A 88 10.45 -6.51 -4.45
CA PRO A 88 10.42 -5.41 -5.42
C PRO A 88 9.08 -5.21 -6.15
N PHE A 89 7.99 -5.89 -5.77
CA PHE A 89 6.69 -5.78 -6.47
C PHE A 89 6.20 -4.33 -6.58
N TYR A 90 6.47 -3.50 -5.56
CA TYR A 90 6.19 -2.06 -5.55
C TYR A 90 7.45 -1.18 -5.68
N THR A 91 8.64 -1.77 -5.81
CA THR A 91 9.92 -1.03 -5.87
C THR A 91 10.96 -1.68 -6.78
N ARG A 92 11.06 -1.12 -7.98
CA ARG A 92 12.21 -0.33 -8.42
C ARG A 92 11.84 0.17 -9.81
N THR A 93 11.40 1.42 -9.85
CA THR A 93 11.68 2.31 -10.97
C THR A 93 13.19 2.32 -11.18
N THR A 94 13.73 1.31 -11.86
CA THR A 94 15.09 1.40 -12.40
C THR A 94 15.07 2.53 -13.42
N LYS A 95 15.42 3.73 -12.97
CA LYS A 95 16.14 4.78 -13.70
C LYS A 95 15.86 4.84 -15.21
N THR A 96 14.60 4.86 -15.62
CA THR A 96 14.21 5.27 -16.97
C THR A 96 13.40 6.53 -16.82
N ARG A 97 13.90 7.63 -17.41
CA ARG A 97 13.51 9.04 -17.28
C ARG A 97 12.03 9.40 -17.43
N SER A 98 11.14 8.43 -17.62
CA SER A 98 9.73 8.62 -17.91
C SER A 98 8.98 7.36 -17.48
N ARG A 99 8.16 7.48 -16.42
CA ARG A 99 6.95 6.70 -16.10
C ARG A 99 6.72 6.74 -14.60
N GLU A 100 5.94 7.73 -14.18
CA GLU A 100 5.21 7.69 -12.91
C GLU A 100 4.32 6.44 -12.90
N LEU A 101 4.21 5.75 -11.75
CA LEU A 101 3.39 4.54 -11.64
C LEU A 101 1.90 4.91 -11.70
N ASP A 102 1.12 4.15 -12.46
CA ASP A 102 -0.34 4.36 -12.52
C ASP A 102 -1.04 3.94 -11.23
N TYR A 103 -0.44 3.06 -10.43
CA TYR A 103 -1.04 2.51 -9.21
C TYR A 103 -0.04 2.42 -8.06
N TYR A 104 -0.51 2.63 -6.84
CA TYR A 104 0.30 2.57 -5.63
C TYR A 104 -0.54 2.15 -4.42
N VAL A 105 0.11 1.75 -3.33
CA VAL A 105 -0.56 1.52 -2.03
C VAL A 105 0.05 2.44 -0.98
N LEU A 106 -0.78 3.29 -0.37
CA LEU A 106 -0.38 4.31 0.59
C LEU A 106 -1.19 4.23 1.87
N PHE A 107 -0.56 4.59 2.98
CA PHE A 107 -1.30 5.02 4.14
C PHE A 107 -1.83 6.43 3.92
N ILE A 108 -3.15 6.62 4.07
CA ILE A 108 -3.85 7.89 3.88
C ILE A 108 -4.53 8.30 5.18
N PHE A 109 -4.37 9.56 5.56
CA PHE A 109 -4.89 10.11 6.80
C PHE A 109 -5.72 11.37 6.57
N ARG A 110 -6.77 11.52 7.36
CA ARG A 110 -7.51 12.80 7.48
C ARG A 110 -6.84 13.74 8.48
N GLU A 111 -6.25 13.18 9.53
CA GLU A 111 -5.69 13.93 10.65
C GLU A 111 -4.15 13.87 10.66
N LYS A 112 -3.51 15.04 10.77
CA LYS A 112 -2.06 15.20 10.82
C LYS A 112 -1.40 14.37 11.94
N LEU A 113 -2.02 14.32 13.12
CA LEU A 113 -1.45 13.62 14.28
C LEU A 113 -1.37 12.10 14.04
N SER A 114 -2.40 11.52 13.42
CA SER A 114 -2.41 10.09 13.06
C SER A 114 -1.34 9.76 12.01
N PHE A 115 -1.18 10.64 11.02
CA PHE A 115 -0.09 10.56 10.05
C PHE A 115 1.29 10.58 10.70
N MET A 116 1.57 11.56 11.56
CA MET A 116 2.87 11.68 12.24
C MET A 116 3.21 10.44 13.07
N ARG A 117 2.22 9.91 13.82
CA ARG A 117 2.39 8.66 14.59
C ARG A 117 2.68 7.46 13.71
N CYS A 118 2.02 7.34 12.56
CA CYS A 118 2.28 6.25 11.62
C CYS A 118 3.69 6.35 11.03
N GLN A 119 4.09 7.56 10.62
CA GLN A 119 5.43 7.81 10.06
C GLN A 119 6.53 7.49 11.08
N GLU A 120 6.35 7.87 12.35
CA GLU A 120 7.29 7.54 13.43
C GLU A 120 7.42 6.02 13.60
N LEU A 121 6.30 5.29 13.56
CA LEU A 121 6.30 3.83 13.71
C LEU A 121 6.86 3.12 12.48
N ILE A 122 6.75 3.69 11.28
CA ILE A 122 7.40 3.16 10.08
C ILE A 122 8.92 3.18 10.23
N GLY A 123 9.51 4.29 10.69
CA GLY A 123 10.96 4.44 10.86
C GLY A 123 11.59 3.64 12.01
N LYS A 124 10.81 2.85 12.75
CA LYS A 124 11.29 1.96 13.83
C LYS A 124 11.53 0.51 13.38
N GLY A 125 11.26 0.19 12.12
CA GLY A 125 11.56 -1.12 11.51
C GLY A 125 12.67 -0.96 10.49
#